data_AF-A0A7X8ZVD8-F1
#
_entry.id   AF-A0A7X8ZVD8-F1
#
_cell.length_a   1.000
_cell.length_b   1.000
_cell.length_c   1.000
_cell.angle_alpha   90.00
_cell.angle_beta   90.00
_cell.angle_gamma   90.00
#
_symmetry.space_group_name_H-M   'P 1'
#
loop_
_entity.id
_entity.type
_entity.pdbx_description
1 polymer ?
#
loop_
_entity_poly.entity_id
_entity_poly.type
_entity_poly.pdbx_seq_one_letter_code
_entity_poly.pdbx_strand_id
1 'polypeptide(L)' 'MGHNTFGNLFSVTTFGESHGPALGVIVDGVESGFAVDLEAIQKEMDRRRPGGNPTGTERSETDRLVVLSGLYE' A
#
# COMPACT_ATOMS: atom_id res chain seq x y z
N MET A 1 -20.43 1.93 8.29
CA MET A 1 -19.07 1.42 8.02
C MET A 1 -18.18 2.64 7.83
N GLY A 2 -16.97 2.63 8.40
CA GLY A 2 -16.14 3.84 8.58
C GLY A 2 -15.75 4.53 7.27
N HIS A 3 -15.27 5.78 7.37
CA HIS A 3 -14.71 6.57 6.26
C HIS A 3 -13.34 6.03 5.79
N ASN A 4 -13.19 4.71 5.68
CA ASN A 4 -11.94 4.03 5.35
C ASN A 4 -12.06 3.03 4.18
N THR A 5 -13.25 2.88 3.61
CA THR A 5 -13.50 2.12 2.37
C THR A 5 -13.90 3.07 1.25
N PHE A 6 -13.26 2.94 0.09
CA PHE A 6 -13.50 3.74 -1.10
C PHE A 6 -13.83 2.84 -2.28
N GLY A 7 -14.82 3.21 -3.10
CA GLY A 7 -15.22 2.44 -4.29
C GLY A 7 -16.39 1.48 -4.04
N ASN A 8 -16.83 0.81 -5.11
CA ASN A 8 -17.99 -0.09 -5.12
C ASN A 8 -17.63 -1.48 -5.68
N LEU A 9 -17.43 -1.57 -7.00
CA LEU A 9 -17.03 -2.82 -7.67
C LEU A 9 -15.54 -3.10 -7.49
N PHE A 10 -14.73 -2.06 -7.68
CA PHE A 10 -13.34 -2.03 -7.25
C PHE A 10 -13.29 -1.21 -5.97
N SER A 11 -12.96 -1.83 -4.84
CA SER A 11 -12.95 -1.16 -3.55
C SER A 11 -11.62 -1.29 -2.82
N VAL A 12 -11.26 -0.23 -2.11
CA VAL A 12 -10.02 -0.13 -1.34
C VAL A 12 -10.40 0.19 0.11
N THR A 13 -10.05 -0.69 1.03
CA THR A 13 -10.27 -0.51 2.46
C THR A 13 -8.94 -0.41 3.20
N THR A 14 -8.67 0.70 3.88
CA THR A 14 -7.43 0.91 4.63
C THR A 14 -7.61 0.66 6.12
N PHE A 15 -6.57 0.17 6.79
CA PHE A 15 -6.54 0.00 8.24
C PHE A 15 -5.13 0.23 8.81
N GLY A 16 -5.05 0.35 10.14
CA GLY A 16 -3.80 0.58 10.86
C GLY A 16 -3.66 2.03 11.35
N GLU A 17 -2.62 2.25 12.14
CA GLU A 17 -2.30 3.54 12.78
C GLU A 17 -0.85 3.90 12.51
N SER A 18 -0.52 5.19 12.49
CA SER A 18 0.83 5.69 12.20
C SER A 18 1.91 5.21 13.18
N HIS A 19 1.53 4.92 14.43
CA HIS A 19 2.40 4.36 15.45
C HIS A 19 2.11 2.87 15.73
N GLY A 20 1.21 2.29 14.93
CA GLY A 20 0.88 0.88 15.00
C GLY A 20 1.99 0.00 14.41
N PRO A 21 1.88 -1.32 14.56
CA PRO A 21 2.87 -2.26 14.04
C PRO A 21 2.91 -2.29 12.51
N ALA A 22 1.81 -1.92 11.84
CA ALA A 22 1.70 -1.88 10.39
C ALA A 22 0.55 -0.97 9.94
N LEU A 23 0.65 -0.49 8.70
CA LEU A 23 -0.44 0.04 7.90
C LEU A 23 -0.82 -1.02 6.86
N GLY A 24 -2.11 -1.15 6.56
CA GLY A 24 -2.60 -2.17 5.65
C GLY A 24 -3.73 -1.68 4.75
N VAL A 25 -3.88 -2.39 3.63
CA VAL A 25 -4.92 -2.14 2.65
C VAL A 25 -5.48 -3.47 2.15
N ILE A 26 -6.79 -3.52 1.99
CA ILE A 26 -7.52 -4.58 1.31
C ILE A 26 -8.03 -4.00 0.00
N VAL A 27 -7.75 -4.68 -1.11
CA VAL A 27 -8.22 -4.30 -2.45
C VAL A 27 -9.10 -5.43 -2.97
N ASP A 28 -10.37 -5.11 -3.23
CA ASP A 28 -11.37 -6.04 -3.75
C ASP A 28 -11.78 -5.66 -5.18
N GLY A 29 -12.29 -6.64 -5.92
CA GLY A 29 -12.81 -6.44 -7.28
C GLY A 29 -11.76 -6.48 -8.39
N VAL A 30 -10.55 -6.97 -8.11
CA VAL A 30 -9.55 -7.27 -9.13
C VAL A 30 -9.91 -8.60 -9.77
N GLU A 31 -10.02 -8.63 -11.10
CA GLU A 31 -10.28 -9.85 -11.86
C GLU A 31 -9.11 -10.84 -11.73
N SER A 32 -9.42 -12.14 -11.78
CA SER A 32 -8.39 -13.18 -11.77
C SER A 32 -7.52 -13.13 -13.02
N GLY A 33 -6.24 -13.48 -12.88
CA GLY A 33 -5.28 -13.43 -13.98
C GLY A 33 -4.71 -12.04 -14.27
N PHE A 34 -5.15 -11.01 -13.53
CA PHE A 34 -4.50 -9.70 -13.57
C PHE A 34 -3.09 -9.78 -12.98
N ALA A 35 -2.07 -9.51 -13.81
CA ALA A 35 -0.68 -9.48 -13.36
C ALA A 35 -0.44 -8.23 -12.51
N VAL A 36 -0.12 -8.43 -11.23
CA VAL A 36 0.22 -7.35 -10.30
C VAL A 36 1.74 -7.19 -10.25
N ASP A 37 2.22 -6.03 -10.68
CA ASP A 37 3.62 -5.66 -10.59
C ASP A 37 3.94 -5.08 -9.20
N LEU A 38 4.50 -5.92 -8.34
CA LEU A 38 4.87 -5.53 -6.97
C LEU A 38 6.05 -4.55 -6.92
N GLU A 39 6.95 -4.59 -7.91
CA GLU A 39 8.07 -3.67 -7.98
C GLU A 39 7.61 -2.26 -8.34
N ALA A 40 6.65 -2.15 -9.26
CA ALA A 40 6.03 -0.87 -9.60
C ALA A 40 5.31 -0.26 -8.40
N ILE A 41 4.60 -1.07 -7.59
CA ILE A 41 3.94 -0.60 -6.38
C ILE A 41 4.96 -0.09 -5.35
N GLN A 42 6.00 -0.88 -5.07
CA GLN A 42 7.06 -0.45 -4.15
C GLN A 42 7.75 0.83 -4.62
N LYS A 43 8.01 0.97 -5.93
CA LYS A 43 8.61 2.19 -6.50
C LYS A 43 7.72 3.42 -6.28
N GLU A 44 6.40 3.28 -6.40
CA GLU A 44 5.46 4.37 -6.13
C GLU A 44 5.37 4.71 -4.63
N MET A 45 5.52 3.71 -3.74
CA MET A 45 5.65 3.94 -2.30
C MET A 45 6.95 4.69 -1.98
N ASP A 46 8.08 4.24 -2.53
CA ASP A 46 9.40 4.87 -2.35
C ASP A 46 9.41 6.32 -2.83
N ARG A 47 8.70 6.61 -3.94
CA ARG A 47 8.54 7.99 -4.47
C ARG A 47 7.84 8.92 -3.48
N ARG A 48 6.92 8.41 -2.66
CA ARG A 48 6.13 9.19 -1.69
C ARG A 48 6.81 9.31 -0.33
N ARG A 49 7.89 8.56 -0.10
CA ARG A 49 8.60 8.51 1.18
C ARG A 49 9.15 9.88 1.57
N PRO A 50 8.90 10.36 2.80
CA PRO A 50 9.58 11.53 3.35
C PRO A 50 11.09 11.24 3.48
N GLY A 51 11.95 12.25 3.24
CA GLY A 51 13.42 12.08 3.34
C GLY A 51 14.14 11.65 2.06
N GLY A 52 13.42 11.48 0.94
CA GLY A 52 14.03 11.20 -0.37
C GLY A 52 14.64 12.43 -1.08
N ASN A 53 14.45 13.63 -0.53
CA ASN A 53 14.99 14.89 -1.05
C ASN A 53 15.96 15.55 -0.06
N PRO A 54 16.91 16.38 -0.52
CA PRO A 54 17.93 17.03 0.33
C PRO A 54 17.36 17.93 1.45
N THR A 55 16.08 18.30 1.35
CA THR A 55 15.35 19.15 2.30
C THR A 55 14.38 18.37 3.21
N GLY A 56 14.35 17.04 3.10
CA GLY A 56 13.50 16.17 3.92
C GLY A 56 14.11 15.85 5.29
N THR A 57 13.31 15.24 6.17
CA THR A 57 13.77 14.75 7.48
C THR A 57 14.75 13.57 7.31
N GLU A 58 15.69 13.39 8.24
CA GLU A 58 16.65 12.26 8.23
C GLU A 58 16.00 10.87 8.39
N ARG A 59 14.69 10.82 8.68
CA ARG A 59 13.97 9.55 8.85
C ARG A 59 13.78 8.86 7.51
N SER A 60 14.52 7.78 7.35
CA SER A 60 14.37 6.83 6.26
C SER A 60 13.40 5.73 6.71
N GLU A 61 12.08 5.86 6.47
CA GLU A 61 11.07 4.81 6.74
C GLU A 61 11.11 3.68 5.70
N THR A 62 11.77 2.56 6.00
CA THR A 62 11.96 1.44 5.05
C THR A 62 10.68 0.63 4.87
N ASP A 63 9.58 1.28 4.51
CA ASP A 63 8.30 0.64 4.35
C ASP A 63 8.35 -0.32 3.17
N ARG A 64 8.28 -1.62 3.47
CA ARG A 64 8.28 -2.69 2.50
C ARG A 64 6.87 -3.20 2.31
N LEU A 65 6.44 -3.30 1.06
CA LEU A 65 5.19 -3.96 0.70
C LEU A 65 5.28 -5.45 1.07
N VAL A 66 4.24 -5.95 1.74
CA VAL A 66 4.05 -7.38 2.01
C VAL A 66 2.66 -7.76 1.53
N VAL A 67 2.59 -8.75 0.65
CA VAL A 67 1.32 -9.30 0.16
C VAL A 67 0.94 -10.51 1.00
N LEU A 68 -0.24 -10.47 1.61
CA LEU A 68 -0.73 -11.54 2.50
C LEU A 68 -1.67 -12.52 1.80
N SER A 69 -2.34 -12.09 0.72
CA SER A 69 -3.32 -12.90 -0.01
C SER A 69 -3.59 -12.35 -1.41
N GLY A 70 -4.35 -13.09 -2.22
CA GLY A 70 -4.87 -12.63 -3.52
C GLY A 70 -3.95 -12.84 -4.71
N LEU A 71 -2.70 -13.25 -4.49
CA LEU A 71 -1.76 -13.64 -5.53
C LEU A 71 -1.42 -15.14 -5.42
N TYR A 72 -1.37 -15.81 -6.56
CA TYR A 72 -1.00 -17.22 -6.70
C TYR A 72 -0.32 -17.43 -8.06
N GLU A 73 0.68 -18.31 -8.12
CA GLU A 73 1.40 -18.68 -9.36
C GLU A 73 0.70 -19.81 -10.12
#